data_AF-A0A954Z499-F1
#
_entry.id   AF-A0A954Z499-F1
#
_cell.length_a   1.000
_cell.length_b   1.000
_cell.length_c   1.000
_cell.angle_alpha   90.00
_cell.angle_beta   90.00
_cell.angle_gamma   90.00
#
_symmetry.space_group_name_H-M   'P 1'
#
loop_
_entity.id
_entity.type
_entity.pdbx_description
1 polymer ?
#
loop_
_entity_poly.entity_id
_entity_poly.type
_entity_poly.pdbx_seq_one_letter_code
_entity_poly.pdbx_strand_id
1 'polypeptide(L)'
;FTGDTNPDGCEIALFGGEIFINGDNSVIRGFDSTSIQLTGSNGIVEDNTGTMNITVFGGNGGIIRNNHASTIKIDRSNDNVIVGNTMMRVRVLGFVSDFGTGPVLNTRIGGPALTDRNYITGYGTFNSEGFPAGTSVQLFDTAGTIVENNWIGTTPDGLAQGSAASIVGVGFEAHNDNVVVRNNRIAAIRAVGIGPHATGLVFGTGIYVDGDVSDISILGNTIGLNANDEPVLGSVTGIDVTSVGAAGAVKIGGDTPSDANVIAGHRFAGVSVRNGTNGATISGNSIFANVELGIDLHPVTNTIGVTPNDALDSDTGGNGLQNFPTLAPATIAAGVLQVDGALSSHALESFHIEFFTNTECSASGNGEGEFFVGGIDVQTNAAGQAIFSADLPIAFGAPDSFVTATATRASTADTSEFSACADITVIPSAPGDIDGNGVVDAVDAQMLASVLSGADTDPTHTQRGDLNKDGTTDGDDIQMFISLIGG
;
A
#
# COMPACT_ATOMS: atom_id res chain seq x y z
N PHE A 1 -0.60 -26.71 30.94
CA PHE A 1 -2.05 -26.88 31.15
C PHE A 1 -2.47 -25.98 32.30
N THR A 2 -3.34 -25.00 32.08
CA THR A 2 -3.84 -24.06 33.12
C THR A 2 -5.37 -23.89 33.09
N GLY A 3 -6.10 -24.73 32.36
CA GLY A 3 -7.56 -24.64 32.21
C GLY A 3 -8.32 -25.69 33.04
N ASP A 4 -9.38 -25.24 33.73
CA ASP A 4 -10.38 -26.08 34.37
C ASP A 4 -11.28 -26.74 33.30
N THR A 5 -10.82 -27.88 32.77
CA THR A 5 -11.53 -28.66 31.74
C THR A 5 -12.58 -29.60 32.32
N ASN A 6 -12.68 -29.67 33.65
CA ASN A 6 -13.60 -30.54 34.37
C ASN A 6 -13.90 -29.93 35.74
N PRO A 7 -14.82 -28.95 35.83
CA PRO A 7 -15.08 -28.22 37.08
C PRO A 7 -15.52 -29.11 38.25
N ASP A 8 -15.95 -30.34 37.95
CA ASP A 8 -16.44 -31.32 38.92
C ASP A 8 -15.62 -32.63 38.95
N GLY A 9 -14.43 -32.73 38.34
CA GLY A 9 -13.66 -33.97 38.33
C GLY A 9 -12.15 -33.84 38.10
N CYS A 10 -11.45 -34.98 37.98
CA CYS A 10 -9.99 -34.98 37.83
C CYS A 10 -9.57 -34.35 36.48
N GLU A 11 -8.60 -33.45 36.55
CA GLU A 11 -7.94 -32.88 35.37
C GLU A 11 -7.09 -33.95 34.66
N ILE A 12 -7.16 -33.97 33.33
CA ILE A 12 -6.24 -34.76 32.50
C ILE A 12 -5.16 -33.81 32.01
N ALA A 13 -3.94 -33.97 32.51
CA ALA A 13 -2.78 -33.23 32.03
C ALA A 13 -2.07 -34.01 30.90
N LEU A 14 -1.95 -33.39 29.73
CA LEU A 14 -1.15 -33.90 28.62
C LEU A 14 0.18 -33.14 28.57
N PHE A 15 1.29 -33.88 28.66
CA PHE A 15 2.65 -33.33 28.55
C PHE A 15 3.33 -33.89 27.31
N GLY A 16 3.77 -33.01 26.42
CA GLY A 16 4.51 -33.39 25.21
C GLY A 16 5.12 -32.17 24.54
N GLY A 17 6.27 -32.35 23.89
CA GLY A 17 6.87 -31.32 23.03
C GLY A 17 6.04 -31.07 21.77
N GLU A 18 5.31 -32.09 21.32
CA GLU A 18 4.39 -32.05 20.19
C GLU A 18 3.21 -32.99 20.44
N ILE A 19 2.00 -32.54 20.08
CA ILE A 19 0.77 -33.30 20.19
C ILE A 19 0.13 -33.41 18.81
N PHE A 20 -0.10 -34.66 18.39
CA PHE A 20 -0.72 -35.00 17.11
C PHE A 20 -2.20 -35.35 17.34
N ILE A 21 -3.08 -34.66 16.62
CA ILE A 21 -4.52 -34.80 16.75
C ILE A 21 -5.07 -35.19 15.38
N ASN A 22 -5.46 -36.45 15.28
CA ASN A 22 -6.05 -37.03 14.08
C ASN A 22 -7.53 -37.30 14.32
N GLY A 23 -8.35 -36.26 14.15
CA GLY A 23 -9.80 -36.34 14.30
C GLY A 23 -10.48 -35.08 13.79
N ASP A 24 -11.59 -35.27 13.08
CA ASP A 24 -12.40 -34.17 12.56
C ASP A 24 -13.18 -33.47 13.67
N ASN A 25 -13.48 -32.19 13.49
CA ASN A 25 -14.28 -31.36 14.41
C ASN A 25 -13.71 -31.31 15.84
N SER A 26 -12.38 -31.46 15.96
CA SER A 26 -11.68 -31.39 17.25
C SER A 26 -11.61 -29.95 17.74
N VAL A 27 -11.75 -29.72 19.04
CA VAL A 27 -11.52 -28.41 19.68
C VAL A 27 -10.34 -28.52 20.65
N ILE A 28 -9.33 -27.66 20.46
CA ILE A 28 -8.01 -27.77 21.06
C ILE A 28 -7.70 -26.46 21.79
N ARG A 29 -7.65 -26.50 23.12
CA ARG A 29 -7.48 -25.33 23.98
C ARG A 29 -6.71 -25.61 25.26
N GLY A 30 -6.14 -24.57 25.87
CA GLY A 30 -5.47 -24.65 27.17
C GLY A 30 -4.07 -25.27 27.16
N PHE A 31 -3.48 -25.47 25.98
CA PHE A 31 -2.08 -25.88 25.83
C PHE A 31 -1.12 -24.73 26.12
N ASP A 32 0.01 -25.10 26.72
CA ASP A 32 1.13 -24.21 27.00
C ASP A 32 2.44 -24.90 26.67
N SER A 33 3.33 -24.20 25.95
CA SER A 33 4.69 -24.66 25.64
C SER A 33 4.76 -25.99 24.87
N THR A 34 3.77 -26.26 24.03
CA THR A 34 3.64 -27.49 23.23
C THR A 34 3.42 -27.13 21.76
N SER A 35 3.92 -27.94 20.81
CA SER A 35 3.49 -27.85 19.41
C SER A 35 2.22 -28.66 19.17
N ILE A 36 1.30 -28.15 18.35
CA ILE A 36 0.04 -28.79 18.00
C ILE A 36 0.08 -29.11 16.50
N GLN A 37 -0.18 -30.36 16.14
CA GLN A 37 -0.43 -30.75 14.76
C GLN A 37 -1.82 -31.36 14.63
N LEU A 38 -2.65 -30.77 13.78
CA LEU A 38 -3.97 -31.24 13.42
C LEU A 38 -3.95 -31.83 12.01
N THR A 39 -4.45 -33.05 11.85
CA THR A 39 -4.61 -33.70 10.54
C THR A 39 -6.06 -33.95 10.13
N GLY A 40 -7.00 -33.82 11.06
CA GLY A 40 -8.44 -33.90 10.78
C GLY A 40 -9.00 -32.57 10.26
N SER A 41 -10.17 -32.61 9.64
CA SER A 41 -10.86 -31.45 9.10
C SER A 41 -11.72 -30.72 10.14
N ASN A 42 -12.03 -29.45 9.90
CA ASN A 42 -12.90 -28.60 10.73
C ASN A 42 -12.46 -28.47 12.19
N GLY A 43 -11.17 -28.63 12.47
CA GLY A 43 -10.65 -28.49 13.82
C GLY A 43 -10.50 -27.02 14.23
N ILE A 44 -10.70 -26.75 15.51
CA ILE A 44 -10.55 -25.44 16.13
C ILE A 44 -9.37 -25.50 17.09
N VAL A 45 -8.38 -24.62 16.90
CA VAL A 45 -7.27 -24.41 17.83
C VAL A 45 -7.43 -23.02 18.43
N GLU A 46 -7.75 -22.95 19.72
CA GLU A 46 -8.11 -21.70 20.37
C GLU A 46 -7.56 -21.51 21.78
N ASP A 47 -7.30 -20.26 22.14
CA ASP A 47 -6.95 -19.84 23.51
C ASP A 47 -5.76 -20.64 24.10
N ASN A 48 -4.78 -20.97 23.26
CA ASN A 48 -3.53 -21.62 23.69
C ASN A 48 -2.43 -20.56 23.87
N THR A 49 -1.69 -20.63 24.97
CA THR A 49 -0.62 -19.67 25.31
C THR A 49 0.74 -20.31 25.09
N GLY A 50 1.77 -19.58 24.66
CA GLY A 50 3.13 -20.13 24.59
C GLY A 50 3.29 -21.37 23.69
N THR A 51 2.38 -21.60 22.75
CA THR A 51 2.45 -22.73 21.81
C THR A 51 3.66 -22.55 20.89
N MET A 52 4.46 -23.59 20.69
CA MET A 52 5.65 -23.44 19.83
C MET A 52 5.23 -23.36 18.36
N ASN A 53 4.51 -24.36 17.86
CA ASN A 53 3.99 -24.37 16.50
C ASN A 53 2.55 -24.86 16.47
N ILE A 54 1.72 -24.30 15.61
CA ILE A 54 0.40 -24.85 15.26
C ILE A 54 0.46 -25.23 13.79
N THR A 55 0.27 -26.51 13.47
CA THR A 55 0.25 -27.00 12.09
C THR A 55 -1.09 -27.63 11.76
N VAL A 56 -1.73 -27.18 10.69
CA VAL A 56 -2.84 -27.90 10.05
C VAL A 56 -2.31 -28.56 8.79
N PHE A 57 -2.45 -29.88 8.71
CA PHE A 57 -1.82 -30.70 7.69
C PHE A 57 -2.85 -31.61 7.01
N GLY A 58 -3.13 -31.40 5.72
CA GLY A 58 -4.01 -32.27 4.92
C GLY A 58 -5.52 -32.11 5.19
N GLY A 59 -5.94 -32.00 6.45
CA GLY A 59 -7.35 -31.75 6.81
C GLY A 59 -7.75 -30.30 6.51
N ASN A 60 -8.97 -30.06 6.01
CA ASN A 60 -9.44 -28.73 5.55
C ASN A 60 -10.30 -28.03 6.62
N GLY A 61 -10.56 -26.72 6.44
CA GLY A 61 -11.54 -26.01 7.26
C GLY A 61 -11.09 -25.68 8.69
N GLY A 62 -9.78 -25.63 8.94
CA GLY A 62 -9.23 -25.35 10.27
C GLY A 62 -9.48 -23.89 10.69
N ILE A 63 -9.85 -23.69 11.95
CA ILE A 63 -9.98 -22.35 12.56
C ILE A 63 -8.92 -22.23 13.66
N ILE A 64 -8.00 -21.29 13.50
CA ILE A 64 -6.92 -21.04 14.45
C ILE A 64 -7.11 -19.63 14.99
N ARG A 65 -7.52 -19.52 16.26
CA ARG A 65 -7.91 -18.23 16.84
C ARG A 65 -7.38 -17.96 18.23
N ASN A 66 -7.05 -16.71 18.54
CA ASN A 66 -6.68 -16.27 19.89
C ASN A 66 -5.51 -17.05 20.52
N ASN A 67 -4.59 -17.58 19.71
CA ASN A 67 -3.42 -18.28 20.22
C ASN A 67 -2.22 -17.34 20.33
N HIS A 68 -1.30 -17.67 21.23
CA HIS A 68 0.06 -17.15 21.22
C HIS A 68 1.00 -18.26 20.74
N ALA A 69 1.51 -18.13 19.52
CA ALA A 69 2.30 -19.18 18.86
C ALA A 69 3.61 -18.65 18.24
N SER A 70 4.67 -19.45 18.11
CA SER A 70 5.81 -19.01 17.28
C SER A 70 5.44 -19.03 15.80
N THR A 71 5.03 -20.19 15.28
CA THR A 71 4.60 -20.33 13.87
C THR A 71 3.23 -20.98 13.77
N ILE A 72 2.35 -20.41 12.96
CA ILE A 72 1.15 -21.08 12.44
C ILE A 72 1.43 -21.52 11.00
N LYS A 73 1.27 -22.81 10.72
CA LYS A 73 1.56 -23.41 9.41
C LYS A 73 0.32 -24.12 8.88
N ILE A 74 -0.11 -23.74 7.69
CA ILE A 74 -1.10 -24.44 6.87
C ILE A 74 -0.34 -25.17 5.77
N ASP A 75 -0.49 -26.49 5.71
CA ASP A 75 0.26 -27.35 4.79
C ASP A 75 -0.71 -28.29 4.07
N ARG A 76 -0.86 -28.09 2.75
CA ARG A 76 -1.79 -28.85 1.90
C ARG A 76 -3.18 -28.97 2.51
N SER A 77 -3.70 -27.85 3.02
CA SER A 77 -4.96 -27.77 3.74
C SER A 77 -5.70 -26.53 3.25
N ASN A 78 -6.94 -26.72 2.79
CA ASN A 78 -7.76 -25.67 2.20
C ASN A 78 -8.75 -25.07 3.21
N ASP A 79 -9.30 -23.90 2.87
CA ASP A 79 -10.43 -23.28 3.54
C ASP A 79 -10.16 -22.95 5.04
N ASN A 80 -8.92 -22.58 5.37
CA ASN A 80 -8.53 -22.29 6.75
C ASN A 80 -8.70 -20.82 7.12
N VAL A 81 -8.94 -20.56 8.40
CA VAL A 81 -9.09 -19.21 8.96
C VAL A 81 -8.14 -19.04 10.14
N ILE A 82 -7.32 -17.99 10.10
CA ILE A 82 -6.33 -17.64 11.13
C ILE A 82 -6.64 -16.23 11.63
N VAL A 83 -7.16 -16.07 12.85
CA VAL A 83 -7.67 -14.77 13.35
C VAL A 83 -7.35 -14.50 14.82
N GLY A 84 -7.10 -13.26 15.20
CA GLY A 84 -6.92 -12.87 16.61
C GLY A 84 -5.67 -13.45 17.28
N ASN A 85 -4.73 -14.03 16.54
CA ASN A 85 -3.53 -14.66 17.11
C ASN A 85 -2.39 -13.65 17.28
N THR A 86 -1.54 -13.88 18.28
CA THR A 86 -0.22 -13.24 18.38
C THR A 86 0.83 -14.28 18.02
N MET A 87 1.67 -13.98 17.04
CA MET A 87 2.66 -14.94 16.54
C MET A 87 3.89 -14.31 15.90
N MET A 88 4.92 -15.11 15.66
CA MET A 88 6.08 -14.66 14.89
C MET A 88 5.88 -14.86 13.40
N ARG A 89 5.18 -15.92 12.98
CA ARG A 89 5.06 -16.29 11.56
C ARG A 89 3.76 -17.01 11.21
N VAL A 90 3.26 -16.74 10.00
CA VAL A 90 2.30 -17.60 9.29
C VAL A 90 2.95 -18.17 8.03
N ARG A 91 2.71 -19.44 7.75
CA ARG A 91 3.07 -20.09 6.48
C ARG A 91 1.86 -20.77 5.88
N VAL A 92 1.60 -20.53 4.61
CA VAL A 92 0.60 -21.26 3.80
C VAL A 92 1.36 -21.94 2.68
N LEU A 93 1.40 -23.27 2.71
CA LEU A 93 2.24 -24.08 1.84
C LEU A 93 1.39 -25.06 1.02
N GLY A 94 1.24 -24.78 -0.26
CA GLY A 94 0.91 -25.76 -1.29
C GLY A 94 2.09 -26.71 -1.56
N PHE A 95 1.84 -27.69 -2.42
CA PHE A 95 2.87 -28.63 -2.85
C PHE A 95 2.63 -28.99 -4.31
N VAL A 96 3.50 -28.52 -5.21
CA VAL A 96 3.50 -28.98 -6.59
C VAL A 96 4.22 -30.34 -6.66
N SER A 97 3.51 -31.41 -7.01
CA SER A 97 4.15 -32.66 -7.43
C SER A 97 3.39 -33.36 -8.53
N ASP A 98 4.11 -34.17 -9.32
CA ASP A 98 3.57 -35.05 -10.36
C ASP A 98 2.51 -36.06 -9.85
N PHE A 99 2.27 -36.12 -8.53
CA PHE A 99 1.39 -37.07 -7.86
C PHE A 99 0.13 -36.46 -7.22
N GLY A 100 -0.22 -35.21 -7.54
CA GLY A 100 -1.56 -34.69 -7.29
C GLY A 100 -1.77 -33.95 -5.96
N THR A 101 -0.94 -32.95 -5.69
CA THR A 101 -1.35 -31.81 -4.86
C THR A 101 -1.09 -30.54 -5.65
N GLY A 102 -1.96 -29.55 -5.47
CA GLY A 102 -1.89 -28.24 -6.10
C GLY A 102 -1.84 -27.14 -5.03
N PRO A 103 -2.21 -25.91 -5.38
CA PRO A 103 -2.15 -24.80 -4.45
C PRO A 103 -3.04 -25.02 -3.23
N VAL A 104 -2.65 -24.44 -2.09
CA VAL A 104 -3.57 -24.30 -0.95
C VAL A 104 -4.63 -23.26 -1.30
N LEU A 105 -5.90 -23.67 -1.20
CA LEU A 105 -7.04 -22.84 -1.56
C LEU A 105 -7.64 -22.13 -0.35
N ASN A 106 -8.06 -20.88 -0.58
CA ASN A 106 -9.01 -20.15 0.27
C ASN A 106 -8.56 -20.01 1.75
N THR A 107 -7.28 -19.78 2.00
CA THR A 107 -6.83 -19.47 3.36
C THR A 107 -7.04 -17.99 3.67
N ARG A 108 -7.63 -17.69 4.82
CA ARG A 108 -7.79 -16.34 5.33
C ARG A 108 -6.89 -16.10 6.53
N ILE A 109 -6.04 -15.08 6.45
CA ILE A 109 -5.16 -14.60 7.51
C ILE A 109 -5.67 -13.23 7.94
N GLY A 110 -6.32 -13.18 9.10
CA GLY A 110 -7.02 -12.03 9.64
C GLY A 110 -8.48 -11.98 9.20
N GLY A 111 -9.12 -10.84 9.31
CA GLY A 111 -10.54 -10.70 9.00
C GLY A 111 -11.04 -9.26 9.12
N PRO A 112 -12.27 -8.98 8.64
CA PRO A 112 -12.77 -7.62 8.55
C PRO A 112 -13.01 -6.96 9.92
N ALA A 113 -13.22 -7.74 10.98
CA ALA A 113 -13.39 -7.19 12.32
C ALA A 113 -12.04 -6.92 12.99
N LEU A 114 -11.95 -5.86 13.81
CA LEU A 114 -10.74 -5.58 14.60
C LEU A 114 -10.34 -6.74 15.52
N THR A 115 -11.30 -7.55 15.97
CA THR A 115 -11.04 -8.76 16.77
C THR A 115 -10.41 -9.89 15.98
N ASP A 116 -10.49 -9.85 14.64
CA ASP A 116 -9.91 -10.89 13.78
C ASP A 116 -8.42 -10.62 13.50
N ARG A 117 -7.92 -9.43 13.86
CA ARG A 117 -6.55 -8.99 13.62
C ARG A 117 -5.54 -9.95 14.25
N ASN A 118 -4.61 -10.44 13.43
CA ASN A 118 -3.42 -11.08 13.98
C ASN A 118 -2.30 -10.05 14.20
N TYR A 119 -1.47 -10.31 15.20
CA TYR A 119 -0.21 -9.61 15.46
C TYR A 119 0.95 -10.54 15.10
N ILE A 120 1.60 -10.25 13.98
CA ILE A 120 2.65 -11.09 13.38
C ILE A 120 3.97 -10.34 13.52
N THR A 121 4.69 -10.61 14.61
CA THR A 121 5.90 -9.87 15.00
C THR A 121 7.11 -10.16 14.11
N GLY A 122 7.02 -11.14 13.24
CA GLY A 122 8.04 -11.48 12.27
C GLY A 122 9.00 -12.57 12.76
N TYR A 123 9.55 -13.29 11.79
CA TYR A 123 10.43 -14.43 12.02
C TYR A 123 11.65 -14.32 11.11
N GLY A 124 12.83 -14.57 11.68
CA GLY A 124 14.05 -14.63 10.90
C GLY A 124 15.23 -15.20 11.67
N THR A 125 16.30 -15.47 10.93
CA THR A 125 17.54 -16.03 11.44
C THR A 125 18.72 -15.35 10.77
N PHE A 126 19.88 -15.35 11.44
CA PHE A 126 21.15 -14.98 10.82
C PHE A 126 21.92 -16.24 10.42
N ASN A 127 22.49 -16.28 9.22
CA ASN A 127 23.42 -17.35 8.84
C ASN A 127 24.80 -17.14 9.49
N SER A 128 25.75 -18.06 9.25
CA SER A 128 27.12 -17.98 9.80
C SER A 128 27.89 -16.73 9.36
N GLU A 129 27.50 -16.13 8.23
CA GLU A 129 28.10 -14.94 7.66
C GLU A 129 27.41 -13.64 8.14
N GLY A 130 26.36 -13.79 8.96
CA GLY A 130 25.60 -12.71 9.57
C GLY A 130 24.50 -12.11 8.69
N PHE A 131 24.18 -12.73 7.55
CA PHE A 131 23.06 -12.29 6.70
C PHE A 131 21.73 -12.69 7.34
N PRO A 132 20.77 -11.76 7.49
CA PRO A 132 19.43 -12.06 7.95
C PRO A 132 18.61 -12.74 6.83
N ALA A 133 17.65 -13.55 7.25
CA ALA A 133 16.66 -14.17 6.37
C ALA A 133 15.36 -14.39 7.15
N GLY A 134 14.24 -14.48 6.44
CA GLY A 134 12.95 -14.86 7.02
C GLY A 134 11.80 -13.97 6.59
N THR A 135 10.61 -14.55 6.66
CA THR A 135 9.36 -14.00 6.15
C THR A 135 8.28 -14.12 7.22
N SER A 136 7.52 -13.06 7.45
CA SER A 136 6.48 -13.00 8.49
C SER A 136 5.20 -13.72 8.05
N VAL A 137 4.71 -13.44 6.84
CA VAL A 137 3.63 -14.15 6.17
C VAL A 137 4.17 -14.73 4.87
N GLN A 138 4.31 -16.04 4.81
CA GLN A 138 4.80 -16.73 3.62
C GLN A 138 3.66 -17.44 2.89
N LEU A 139 3.45 -17.08 1.63
CA LEU A 139 2.50 -17.69 0.71
C LEU A 139 3.28 -18.45 -0.35
N PHE A 140 3.24 -19.77 -0.29
CA PHE A 140 3.92 -20.64 -1.23
C PHE A 140 2.88 -21.51 -1.91
N ASP A 141 2.73 -21.39 -3.23
CA ASP A 141 1.78 -22.19 -4.00
C ASP A 141 0.34 -22.08 -3.46
N THR A 142 -0.27 -20.90 -3.58
CA THR A 142 -1.59 -20.61 -2.98
C THR A 142 -2.56 -19.99 -3.97
N ALA A 143 -3.86 -20.23 -3.80
CA ALA A 143 -4.88 -19.56 -4.58
C ALA A 143 -6.08 -19.12 -3.75
N GLY A 144 -6.62 -17.92 -4.02
CA GLY A 144 -7.75 -17.37 -3.27
C GLY A 144 -7.40 -16.99 -1.82
N THR A 145 -6.11 -16.82 -1.50
CA THR A 145 -5.66 -16.42 -0.16
C THR A 145 -6.02 -14.96 0.10
N ILE A 146 -6.49 -14.67 1.31
CA ILE A 146 -6.74 -13.29 1.77
C ILE A 146 -5.89 -13.02 3.00
N VAL A 147 -5.06 -11.99 2.94
CA VAL A 147 -4.31 -11.45 4.08
C VAL A 147 -4.90 -10.09 4.40
N GLU A 148 -5.65 -9.98 5.50
CA GLU A 148 -6.33 -8.72 5.81
C GLU A 148 -6.32 -8.31 7.28
N ASN A 149 -6.26 -6.99 7.51
CA ASN A 149 -6.37 -6.38 8.84
C ASN A 149 -5.38 -6.95 9.87
N ASN A 150 -4.18 -7.33 9.43
CA ASN A 150 -3.11 -7.80 10.32
C ASN A 150 -2.13 -6.68 10.64
N TRP A 151 -1.46 -6.79 11.78
CA TRP A 151 -0.27 -6.01 12.10
C TRP A 151 0.95 -6.89 11.92
N ILE A 152 1.84 -6.52 11.01
CA ILE A 152 2.94 -7.36 10.52
C ILE A 152 4.27 -6.62 10.69
N GLY A 153 5.27 -7.32 11.22
CA GLY A 153 6.64 -6.82 11.38
C GLY A 153 6.88 -5.94 12.61
N THR A 154 5.83 -5.67 13.38
CA THR A 154 5.87 -4.78 14.55
C THR A 154 5.44 -5.49 15.84
N THR A 155 5.75 -4.91 16.99
CA THR A 155 5.21 -5.31 18.28
C THR A 155 3.68 -5.14 18.31
N PRO A 156 2.95 -5.83 19.22
CA PRO A 156 1.48 -5.72 19.27
C PRO A 156 0.91 -4.32 19.52
N ASP A 157 1.71 -3.41 20.09
CA ASP A 157 1.36 -1.97 20.22
C ASP A 157 1.63 -1.16 18.95
N GLY A 158 2.32 -1.74 17.96
CA GLY A 158 2.60 -1.16 16.66
C GLY A 158 3.66 -0.06 16.69
N LEU A 159 4.36 0.12 17.82
CA LEU A 159 5.29 1.22 18.05
C LEU A 159 6.77 0.84 17.89
N ALA A 160 7.09 -0.45 17.88
CA ALA A 160 8.45 -0.93 17.73
C ALA A 160 8.58 -2.02 16.67
N GLN A 161 9.80 -2.21 16.17
CA GLN A 161 10.11 -3.35 15.32
C GLN A 161 9.91 -4.66 16.08
N GLY A 162 9.35 -5.66 15.39
CA GLY A 162 9.33 -7.03 15.88
C GLY A 162 10.69 -7.72 15.70
N SER A 163 10.78 -8.73 14.84
CA SER A 163 12.03 -9.46 14.63
C SER A 163 13.11 -8.63 13.94
N ALA A 164 14.29 -8.57 14.56
CA ALA A 164 15.49 -7.91 14.01
C ALA A 164 16.14 -8.67 12.84
N ALA A 165 15.69 -9.90 12.55
CA ALA A 165 16.24 -10.76 11.51
C ALA A 165 15.27 -11.02 10.35
N SER A 166 14.01 -10.56 10.46
CA SER A 166 13.03 -10.74 9.38
C SER A 166 13.29 -9.75 8.25
N ILE A 167 13.25 -10.24 7.01
CA ILE A 167 13.54 -9.45 5.81
C ILE A 167 12.32 -9.32 4.89
N VAL A 168 11.22 -10.02 5.15
CA VAL A 168 9.99 -9.88 4.38
C VAL A 168 8.78 -9.86 5.31
N GLY A 169 7.89 -8.88 5.12
CA GLY A 169 6.58 -8.84 5.77
C GLY A 169 5.66 -9.89 5.17
N VAL A 170 5.16 -9.64 3.97
CA VAL A 170 4.35 -10.60 3.18
C VAL A 170 5.17 -11.06 1.98
N GLY A 171 5.41 -12.35 1.84
CA GLY A 171 6.20 -12.93 0.76
C GLY A 171 5.39 -13.91 -0.07
N PHE A 172 5.43 -13.72 -1.38
CA PHE A 172 4.90 -14.64 -2.38
C PHE A 172 6.03 -15.49 -2.94
N GLU A 173 5.81 -16.80 -3.07
CA GLU A 173 6.78 -17.75 -3.58
C GLU A 173 6.09 -18.80 -4.45
N ALA A 174 6.78 -19.29 -5.48
CA ALA A 174 6.25 -20.24 -6.46
C ALA A 174 5.01 -19.69 -7.20
N HIS A 175 3.90 -20.43 -7.28
CA HIS A 175 2.71 -20.00 -8.01
C HIS A 175 1.70 -19.35 -7.05
N ASN A 176 1.27 -18.11 -7.26
CA ASN A 176 0.21 -17.51 -6.46
C ASN A 176 -0.87 -16.88 -7.33
N ASP A 177 -2.12 -17.26 -7.10
CA ASP A 177 -3.24 -16.85 -7.93
C ASP A 177 -4.37 -16.24 -7.09
N ASN A 178 -4.95 -15.13 -7.56
CA ASN A 178 -6.12 -14.51 -6.92
C ASN A 178 -5.90 -14.27 -5.41
N VAL A 179 -4.77 -13.65 -5.06
CA VAL A 179 -4.42 -13.34 -3.67
C VAL A 179 -4.68 -11.86 -3.38
N VAL A 180 -5.36 -11.59 -2.27
CA VAL A 180 -5.66 -10.23 -1.82
C VAL A 180 -4.91 -9.94 -0.52
N VAL A 181 -4.04 -8.92 -0.56
CA VAL A 181 -3.40 -8.35 0.62
C VAL A 181 -4.02 -6.98 0.87
N ARG A 182 -4.85 -6.86 1.91
CA ARG A 182 -5.58 -5.61 2.13
C ARG A 182 -5.67 -5.13 3.56
N ASN A 183 -5.70 -3.81 3.76
CA ASN A 183 -5.93 -3.20 5.08
C ASN A 183 -4.96 -3.69 6.17
N ASN A 184 -3.76 -4.17 5.79
CA ASN A 184 -2.75 -4.57 6.76
C ASN A 184 -1.89 -3.38 7.13
N ARG A 185 -1.40 -3.38 8.37
CA ARG A 185 -0.29 -2.52 8.78
C ARG A 185 1.00 -3.32 8.73
N ILE A 186 1.88 -2.99 7.79
CA ILE A 186 3.17 -3.66 7.58
C ILE A 186 4.26 -2.66 7.94
N ALA A 187 4.77 -2.76 9.14
CA ALA A 187 5.77 -1.84 9.66
C ALA A 187 7.04 -2.60 10.05
N ALA A 188 8.17 -1.90 10.00
CA ALA A 188 9.44 -2.31 10.59
C ALA A 188 10.08 -3.58 10.01
N ILE A 189 9.91 -3.85 8.71
CA ILE A 189 10.67 -4.93 8.06
C ILE A 189 12.08 -4.42 7.74
N ARG A 190 12.95 -4.44 8.75
CA ARG A 190 14.31 -3.89 8.65
C ARG A 190 15.32 -4.74 9.43
N ALA A 191 15.97 -5.67 8.77
CA ALA A 191 17.07 -6.41 9.37
C ALA A 191 18.42 -5.73 9.10
N VAL A 192 19.26 -5.63 10.12
CA VAL A 192 20.65 -5.19 9.97
C VAL A 192 21.55 -6.41 10.11
N GLY A 193 22.33 -6.68 9.08
CA GLY A 193 23.28 -7.78 9.08
C GLY A 193 24.33 -7.65 10.18
N ILE A 194 24.75 -8.80 10.68
CA ILE A 194 25.72 -8.93 11.77
C ILE A 194 27.04 -9.51 11.25
N GLY A 195 28.03 -9.64 12.12
CA GLY A 195 29.36 -10.14 11.74
C GLY A 195 29.38 -11.63 11.33
N PRO A 196 30.45 -12.06 10.63
CA PRO A 196 31.60 -11.25 10.22
C PRO A 196 31.40 -10.45 8.92
N HIS A 197 30.53 -10.88 8.00
CA HIS A 197 30.53 -10.34 6.62
C HIS A 197 29.33 -9.46 6.26
N ALA A 198 28.22 -9.52 7.00
CA ALA A 198 27.05 -8.69 6.72
C ALA A 198 26.92 -7.45 7.62
N THR A 199 27.93 -7.16 8.46
CA THR A 199 27.86 -6.08 9.46
C THR A 199 27.44 -4.75 8.84
N GLY A 200 26.29 -4.23 9.26
CA GLY A 200 25.79 -2.93 8.83
C GLY A 200 25.04 -2.91 7.49
N LEU A 201 25.02 -4.02 6.75
CA LEU A 201 24.14 -4.16 5.59
C LEU A 201 22.68 -4.16 6.05
N VAL A 202 21.80 -3.47 5.34
CA VAL A 202 20.38 -3.36 5.71
C VAL A 202 19.54 -4.07 4.67
N PHE A 203 18.59 -4.88 5.14
CA PHE A 203 17.69 -5.70 4.34
C PHE A 203 16.26 -5.45 4.80
N GLY A 204 15.29 -5.63 3.91
CA GLY A 204 13.89 -5.68 4.33
C GLY A 204 12.90 -5.15 3.31
N THR A 205 11.87 -5.93 3.02
CA THR A 205 10.79 -5.57 2.11
C THR A 205 9.45 -5.72 2.82
N GLY A 206 8.57 -4.71 2.72
CA GLY A 206 7.22 -4.81 3.27
C GLY A 206 6.43 -5.96 2.63
N ILE A 207 6.25 -5.89 1.31
CA ILE A 207 5.63 -6.94 0.50
C ILE A 207 6.58 -7.33 -0.64
N TYR A 208 6.93 -8.60 -0.72
CA TYR A 208 7.79 -9.15 -1.76
C TYR A 208 6.98 -10.09 -2.66
N VAL A 209 6.70 -9.65 -3.88
CA VAL A 209 5.92 -10.41 -4.87
C VAL A 209 6.90 -11.12 -5.81
N ASP A 210 7.07 -12.43 -5.60
CA ASP A 210 8.01 -13.27 -6.36
C ASP A 210 7.34 -14.56 -6.86
N GLY A 211 7.96 -15.16 -7.87
CA GLY A 211 7.45 -16.33 -8.57
C GLY A 211 6.50 -16.02 -9.74
N ASP A 212 5.67 -17.01 -10.08
CA ASP A 212 4.64 -16.91 -11.11
C ASP A 212 3.34 -16.50 -10.43
N VAL A 213 2.89 -15.27 -10.68
CA VAL A 213 1.72 -14.73 -10.00
C VAL A 213 0.67 -14.24 -10.98
N SER A 214 -0.59 -14.38 -10.60
CA SER A 214 -1.75 -13.87 -11.33
C SER A 214 -2.78 -13.31 -10.35
N ASP A 215 -3.48 -12.24 -10.76
CA ASP A 215 -4.57 -11.63 -10.00
C ASP A 215 -4.20 -11.27 -8.55
N ILE A 216 -3.01 -10.67 -8.34
CA ILE A 216 -2.57 -10.19 -7.04
C ILE A 216 -3.10 -8.78 -6.81
N SER A 217 -3.83 -8.57 -5.72
CA SER A 217 -4.36 -7.26 -5.33
C SER A 217 -3.77 -6.81 -3.99
N ILE A 218 -3.07 -5.69 -3.98
CA ILE A 218 -2.49 -5.05 -2.80
C ILE A 218 -3.23 -3.73 -2.59
N LEU A 219 -4.15 -3.68 -1.63
CA LEU A 219 -5.14 -2.59 -1.50
C LEU A 219 -5.26 -2.07 -0.06
N GLY A 220 -5.30 -0.75 0.13
CA GLY A 220 -5.62 -0.16 1.45
C GLY A 220 -4.62 -0.48 2.56
N ASN A 221 -3.42 -0.97 2.24
CA ASN A 221 -2.41 -1.30 3.25
C ASN A 221 -1.65 -0.05 3.69
N THR A 222 -1.22 -0.03 4.93
CA THR A 222 -0.28 0.97 5.45
C THR A 222 1.09 0.32 5.61
N ILE A 223 2.08 0.79 4.85
CA ILE A 223 3.40 0.18 4.74
C ILE A 223 4.46 1.20 5.15
N GLY A 224 5.29 0.82 6.13
CA GLY A 224 6.40 1.63 6.64
C GLY A 224 6.07 2.60 7.79
N LEU A 225 4.78 2.78 8.14
CA LEU A 225 4.35 3.66 9.23
C LEU A 225 4.07 2.91 10.53
N ASN A 226 4.42 3.48 11.69
CA ASN A 226 4.09 2.94 13.04
C ASN A 226 2.62 3.17 13.42
N ALA A 227 2.11 2.64 14.54
CA ALA A 227 0.69 2.78 14.93
C ALA A 227 0.13 4.22 15.06
N ASN A 228 0.98 5.24 15.07
CA ASN A 228 0.58 6.66 15.06
C ASN A 228 0.63 7.29 13.65
N ASP A 229 0.81 6.47 12.62
CA ASP A 229 0.99 6.89 11.23
C ASP A 229 2.23 7.76 11.00
N GLU A 230 3.30 7.46 11.74
CA GLU A 230 4.60 8.12 11.58
C GLU A 230 5.57 7.26 10.74
N PRO A 231 6.30 7.82 9.76
CA PRO A 231 7.19 7.10 8.85
C PRO A 231 8.56 6.77 9.49
N VAL A 232 8.57 6.24 10.72
CA VAL A 232 9.78 6.00 11.52
C VAL A 232 10.22 4.54 11.58
N LEU A 233 9.41 3.64 11.02
CA LEU A 233 9.63 2.20 11.01
C LEU A 233 9.65 1.63 9.58
N GLY A 234 10.12 2.39 8.59
CA GLY A 234 10.12 1.96 7.20
C GLY A 234 10.99 0.71 6.93
N SER A 235 10.51 -0.12 6.01
CA SER A 235 11.30 -1.17 5.37
C SER A 235 12.43 -0.58 4.50
N VAL A 236 13.34 -1.41 3.96
CA VAL A 236 14.27 -0.91 2.91
C VAL A 236 13.48 -0.52 1.67
N THR A 237 12.62 -1.41 1.19
CA THR A 237 11.66 -1.16 0.10
C THR A 237 10.23 -1.45 0.60
N GLY A 238 9.24 -0.66 0.20
CA GLY A 238 7.85 -0.89 0.59
C GLY A 238 7.28 -2.15 -0.05
N ILE A 239 7.15 -2.13 -1.37
CA ILE A 239 6.70 -3.24 -2.20
C ILE A 239 7.75 -3.51 -3.28
N ASP A 240 8.20 -4.74 -3.42
CA ASP A 240 9.16 -5.14 -4.45
C ASP A 240 8.56 -6.28 -5.29
N VAL A 241 8.46 -6.07 -6.60
CA VAL A 241 7.81 -6.98 -7.55
C VAL A 241 8.85 -7.54 -8.52
N THR A 242 9.06 -8.86 -8.46
CA THR A 242 9.95 -9.64 -9.33
C THR A 242 9.20 -10.61 -10.25
N SER A 243 7.87 -10.50 -10.31
CA SER A 243 7.00 -11.50 -10.93
C SER A 243 7.22 -11.68 -12.43
N VAL A 244 7.13 -12.94 -12.87
CA VAL A 244 7.25 -13.36 -14.27
C VAL A 244 5.86 -13.78 -14.79
N GLY A 245 4.96 -12.82 -15.04
CA GLY A 245 3.56 -13.08 -15.45
C GLY A 245 2.98 -11.99 -16.37
N ALA A 246 1.95 -12.33 -17.14
CA ALA A 246 1.35 -11.48 -18.19
C ALA A 246 0.52 -10.30 -17.64
N ALA A 247 0.35 -9.26 -18.46
CA ALA A 247 -0.31 -7.98 -18.19
C ALA A 247 -1.50 -8.07 -17.20
N GLY A 248 -1.39 -7.43 -16.04
CA GLY A 248 -2.42 -7.40 -14.99
C GLY A 248 -2.18 -8.31 -13.78
N ALA A 249 -1.01 -8.96 -13.69
CA ALA A 249 -0.70 -9.89 -12.61
C ALA A 249 -0.68 -9.25 -11.21
N VAL A 250 -0.39 -7.94 -11.11
CA VAL A 250 -0.28 -7.24 -9.82
C VAL A 250 -0.93 -5.86 -9.89
N LYS A 251 -1.95 -5.64 -9.05
CA LYS A 251 -2.57 -4.33 -8.82
C LYS A 251 -2.13 -3.80 -7.46
N ILE A 252 -1.46 -2.65 -7.45
CA ILE A 252 -1.04 -1.93 -6.25
C ILE A 252 -1.87 -0.66 -6.17
N GLY A 253 -2.85 -0.65 -5.26
CA GLY A 253 -3.80 0.45 -5.10
C GLY A 253 -5.01 0.34 -6.04
N GLY A 254 -5.70 1.45 -6.26
CA GLY A 254 -6.85 1.53 -7.16
C GLY A 254 -7.61 2.84 -7.06
N ASP A 255 -8.67 2.95 -7.85
CA ASP A 255 -9.39 4.19 -8.13
C ASP A 255 -10.25 4.73 -6.96
N THR A 256 -10.37 3.98 -5.86
CA THR A 256 -11.15 4.40 -4.69
C THR A 256 -10.22 4.73 -3.52
N PRO A 257 -10.58 5.72 -2.66
CA PRO A 257 -9.77 6.05 -1.49
C PRO A 257 -9.54 4.88 -0.52
N SER A 258 -10.43 3.87 -0.51
CA SER A 258 -10.24 2.66 0.31
C SER A 258 -9.27 1.64 -0.29
N ASP A 259 -9.00 1.72 -1.60
CA ASP A 259 -8.04 0.86 -2.27
C ASP A 259 -6.62 1.42 -2.20
N ALA A 260 -6.47 2.72 -1.99
CA ALA A 260 -5.19 3.41 -1.88
C ALA A 260 -4.31 2.82 -0.76
N ASN A 261 -3.12 2.31 -1.10
CA ASN A 261 -2.12 2.02 -0.08
C ASN A 261 -1.45 3.32 0.37
N VAL A 262 -1.02 3.36 1.63
CA VAL A 262 -0.14 4.39 2.17
C VAL A 262 1.25 3.78 2.33
N ILE A 263 2.23 4.25 1.57
CA ILE A 263 3.57 3.67 1.44
C ILE A 263 4.60 4.75 1.73
N ALA A 264 5.24 4.69 2.90
CA ALA A 264 6.11 5.79 3.33
C ALA A 264 7.29 5.38 4.21
N GLY A 265 8.32 6.23 4.23
CA GLY A 265 9.46 6.12 5.13
C GLY A 265 10.51 5.08 4.71
N HIS A 266 10.48 4.62 3.46
CA HIS A 266 11.40 3.59 2.99
C HIS A 266 12.80 4.15 2.68
N ARG A 267 13.83 3.30 2.84
CA ARG A 267 15.23 3.72 2.62
C ARG A 267 15.62 3.78 1.16
N PHE A 268 14.94 3.03 0.30
CA PHE A 268 15.05 3.07 -1.15
C PHE A 268 13.70 3.51 -1.70
N ALA A 269 13.08 2.69 -2.55
CA ALA A 269 11.81 3.01 -3.17
C ALA A 269 10.59 2.62 -2.31
N GLY A 270 9.49 3.36 -2.49
CA GLY A 270 8.17 2.94 -2.02
C GLY A 270 7.72 1.67 -2.74
N VAL A 271 7.77 1.68 -4.07
CA VAL A 271 7.47 0.55 -4.94
C VAL A 271 8.62 0.32 -5.92
N SER A 272 9.13 -0.90 -6.01
CA SER A 272 10.11 -1.32 -7.01
C SER A 272 9.49 -2.35 -7.95
N VAL A 273 9.63 -2.13 -9.26
CA VAL A 273 9.25 -3.11 -10.28
C VAL A 273 10.52 -3.59 -10.99
N ARG A 274 10.86 -4.85 -10.80
CA ARG A 274 12.14 -5.40 -11.27
C ARG A 274 12.10 -5.73 -12.75
N ASN A 275 13.27 -5.76 -13.37
CA ASN A 275 13.44 -6.18 -14.76
C ASN A 275 12.73 -7.51 -15.03
N GLY A 276 12.00 -7.58 -16.15
CA GLY A 276 11.27 -8.78 -16.57
C GLY A 276 9.85 -8.87 -16.03
N THR A 277 9.46 -7.95 -15.14
CA THR A 277 8.07 -7.77 -14.69
C THR A 277 7.38 -6.74 -15.57
N ASN A 278 6.21 -7.06 -16.13
CA ASN A 278 5.35 -6.10 -16.84
C ASN A 278 3.91 -6.21 -16.32
N GLY A 279 3.14 -5.16 -16.52
CA GLY A 279 1.74 -5.05 -16.14
C GLY A 279 1.50 -5.02 -14.64
N ALA A 280 2.45 -4.44 -13.88
CA ALA A 280 2.22 -4.04 -12.51
C ALA A 280 1.54 -2.65 -12.53
N THR A 281 0.23 -2.62 -12.29
CA THR A 281 -0.52 -1.38 -12.24
C THR A 281 -0.38 -0.74 -10.86
N ILE A 282 0.09 0.50 -10.83
CA ILE A 282 0.28 1.27 -9.60
C ILE A 282 -0.63 2.49 -9.69
N SER A 283 -1.71 2.53 -8.91
CA SER A 283 -2.74 3.57 -9.05
C SER A 283 -3.30 4.03 -7.72
N GLY A 284 -3.55 5.34 -7.60
CA GLY A 284 -4.26 5.96 -6.47
C GLY A 284 -3.58 5.80 -5.10
N ASN A 285 -2.33 5.35 -5.03
CA ASN A 285 -1.60 5.20 -3.76
C ASN A 285 -1.14 6.56 -3.22
N SER A 286 -0.99 6.64 -1.90
CA SER A 286 -0.24 7.71 -1.23
C SER A 286 1.19 7.21 -0.97
N ILE A 287 2.14 7.72 -1.73
CA ILE A 287 3.55 7.32 -1.68
C ILE A 287 4.38 8.57 -1.35
N PHE A 288 5.02 8.60 -0.18
CA PHE A 288 5.74 9.79 0.28
C PHE A 288 6.83 9.48 1.32
N ALA A 289 7.71 10.45 1.57
CA ALA A 289 8.80 10.36 2.55
C ALA A 289 9.71 9.13 2.34
N ASN A 290 9.86 8.63 1.11
CA ASN A 290 10.88 7.63 0.80
C ASN A 290 12.18 8.35 0.44
N VAL A 291 13.31 7.73 0.80
CA VAL A 291 14.61 8.40 0.71
C VAL A 291 15.09 8.53 -0.73
N GLU A 292 14.74 7.58 -1.61
CA GLU A 292 15.14 7.62 -3.02
C GLU A 292 13.96 8.00 -3.92
N LEU A 293 13.13 7.04 -4.33
CA LEU A 293 12.03 7.25 -5.28
C LEU A 293 10.70 6.75 -4.71
N GLY A 294 9.58 7.34 -5.14
CA GLY A 294 8.27 6.76 -4.83
C GLY A 294 8.05 5.42 -5.56
N ILE A 295 8.37 5.41 -6.86
CA ILE A 295 8.31 4.25 -7.75
C ILE A 295 9.65 4.17 -8.49
N ASP A 296 10.27 2.99 -8.53
CA ASP A 296 11.51 2.70 -9.26
C ASP A 296 11.30 1.54 -10.25
N LEU A 297 11.54 1.81 -11.54
CA LEU A 297 11.47 0.80 -12.60
C LEU A 297 12.87 0.34 -12.99
N HIS A 298 13.17 -0.94 -12.79
CA HIS A 298 14.55 -1.40 -12.96
C HIS A 298 14.85 -1.81 -14.42
N PRO A 299 15.76 -1.13 -15.15
CA PRO A 299 16.19 -1.54 -16.49
C PRO A 299 16.97 -2.86 -16.48
N VAL A 300 17.73 -3.13 -15.42
CA VAL A 300 18.46 -4.39 -15.19
C VAL A 300 18.48 -4.71 -13.69
N THR A 301 19.02 -5.85 -13.31
CA THR A 301 19.10 -6.22 -11.90
C THR A 301 19.91 -5.21 -11.08
N ASN A 302 19.29 -4.66 -10.02
CA ASN A 302 19.93 -3.81 -9.00
C ASN A 302 20.43 -2.44 -9.49
N THR A 303 19.82 -1.86 -10.52
CA THR A 303 19.93 -0.43 -10.81
C THR A 303 18.91 0.34 -10.00
N ILE A 304 19.29 1.48 -9.42
CA ILE A 304 18.40 2.37 -8.70
C ILE A 304 18.43 3.72 -9.41
N GLY A 305 17.27 4.36 -9.50
CA GLY A 305 17.16 5.76 -9.91
C GLY A 305 16.32 5.95 -11.17
N VAL A 306 16.02 7.21 -11.42
CA VAL A 306 15.06 7.63 -12.45
C VAL A 306 15.44 7.06 -13.82
N THR A 307 14.48 6.37 -14.41
CA THR A 307 14.51 5.89 -15.79
C THR A 307 14.26 7.04 -16.76
N PRO A 308 15.20 7.36 -17.66
CA PRO A 308 15.01 8.49 -18.57
C PRO A 308 13.94 8.20 -19.62
N ASN A 309 13.12 9.21 -19.93
CA ASN A 309 12.21 9.12 -21.08
C ASN A 309 12.98 8.94 -22.41
N ASP A 310 12.60 7.96 -23.23
CA ASP A 310 13.17 7.72 -24.57
C ASP A 310 12.16 7.93 -25.73
N ALA A 311 12.66 7.85 -26.97
CA ALA A 311 11.82 8.02 -28.15
C ALA A 311 11.01 6.75 -28.45
N LEU A 312 9.68 6.88 -28.42
CA LEU A 312 8.71 5.80 -28.64
C LEU A 312 8.67 4.71 -27.54
N ASP A 313 9.40 4.89 -26.44
CA ASP A 313 9.34 4.04 -25.24
C ASP A 313 9.63 2.58 -25.59
N SER A 314 10.71 2.38 -26.36
CA SER A 314 11.03 1.06 -26.95
C SER A 314 11.79 0.13 -26.01
N ASP A 315 11.96 0.57 -24.77
CA ASP A 315 12.79 -0.05 -23.77
C ASP A 315 12.20 -1.35 -23.20
N THR A 316 13.03 -2.06 -22.44
CA THR A 316 12.65 -3.28 -21.73
C THR A 316 13.15 -3.19 -20.29
N GLY A 317 12.33 -3.61 -19.35
CA GLY A 317 12.66 -3.56 -17.92
C GLY A 317 11.41 -3.78 -17.09
N GLY A 318 11.42 -3.32 -15.85
CA GLY A 318 10.20 -3.28 -15.03
C GLY A 318 9.15 -2.38 -15.68
N ASN A 319 7.93 -2.88 -15.89
CA ASN A 319 6.85 -2.20 -16.60
C ASN A 319 7.28 -1.62 -17.97
N GLY A 320 8.15 -2.33 -18.69
CA GLY A 320 8.69 -1.84 -19.96
C GLY A 320 9.50 -0.53 -19.86
N LEU A 321 9.83 -0.07 -18.64
CA LEU A 321 10.37 1.27 -18.37
C LEU A 321 9.48 2.41 -18.87
N GLN A 322 8.16 2.21 -18.80
CA GLN A 322 7.15 3.15 -19.27
C GLN A 322 7.53 4.61 -18.97
N ASN A 323 7.68 5.40 -20.04
CA ASN A 323 7.95 6.82 -19.94
C ASN A 323 6.89 7.54 -19.10
N PHE A 324 7.32 8.48 -18.25
CA PHE A 324 6.45 9.32 -17.42
C PHE A 324 6.07 10.64 -18.09
N PRO A 325 4.95 11.30 -17.69
CA PRO A 325 4.57 12.61 -18.19
C PRO A 325 5.64 13.69 -17.90
N THR A 326 5.76 14.67 -18.77
CA THR A 326 6.51 15.90 -18.52
C THR A 326 5.53 17.05 -18.29
N LEU A 327 5.61 17.68 -17.12
CA LEU A 327 4.67 18.72 -16.69
C LEU A 327 5.27 20.12 -16.86
N ALA A 328 4.42 21.08 -17.21
CA ALA A 328 4.69 22.50 -17.03
C ALA A 328 4.36 22.91 -15.58
N PRO A 329 4.85 24.07 -15.09
CA PRO A 329 4.38 24.62 -13.83
C PRO A 329 2.86 24.70 -13.80
N ALA A 330 2.27 24.23 -12.70
CA ALA A 330 0.83 24.17 -12.53
C ALA A 330 0.31 25.40 -11.78
N THR A 331 -0.98 25.64 -11.89
CA THR A 331 -1.63 26.74 -11.17
C THR A 331 -2.86 26.26 -10.45
N ILE A 332 -3.07 26.74 -9.23
CA ILE A 332 -4.34 26.59 -8.53
C ILE A 332 -5.07 27.93 -8.58
N ALA A 333 -6.24 27.93 -9.19
CA ALA A 333 -7.21 29.03 -9.16
C ALA A 333 -8.59 28.42 -8.91
N ALA A 334 -9.53 29.13 -8.29
CA ALA A 334 -10.92 28.65 -8.19
C ALA A 334 -11.18 27.33 -7.42
N GLY A 335 -10.19 26.69 -6.80
CA GLY A 335 -10.32 25.31 -6.31
C GLY A 335 -10.12 24.27 -7.42
N VAL A 336 -9.46 24.67 -8.51
CA VAL A 336 -9.09 23.86 -9.64
C VAL A 336 -7.57 23.92 -9.80
N LEU A 337 -6.94 22.76 -9.79
CA LEU A 337 -5.55 22.58 -10.19
C LEU A 337 -5.51 22.41 -11.72
N GLN A 338 -4.95 23.40 -12.41
CA GLN A 338 -4.70 23.34 -13.84
C GLN A 338 -3.28 22.85 -14.11
N VAL A 339 -3.16 21.76 -14.87
CA VAL A 339 -1.88 21.13 -15.22
C VAL A 339 -1.78 20.94 -16.73
N ASP A 340 -0.78 21.58 -17.33
CA ASP A 340 -0.41 21.34 -18.73
C ASP A 340 0.80 20.39 -18.80
N GLY A 341 0.81 19.54 -19.81
CA GLY A 341 1.92 18.61 -19.98
C GLY A 341 1.92 17.87 -21.31
N ALA A 342 2.90 16.97 -21.42
CA ALA A 342 3.03 16.09 -22.56
C ALA A 342 3.49 14.70 -22.14
N LEU A 343 3.14 13.71 -22.95
CA LEU A 343 3.65 12.35 -22.85
C LEU A 343 4.30 11.98 -24.18
N SER A 344 5.52 11.44 -24.12
CA SER A 344 6.20 10.80 -25.25
C SER A 344 6.32 9.32 -24.91
N SER A 345 5.57 8.44 -25.57
CA SER A 345 5.62 6.99 -25.34
C SER A 345 5.26 6.25 -26.63
N HIS A 346 4.78 5.00 -26.57
CA HIS A 346 4.38 4.23 -27.74
C HIS A 346 3.35 4.98 -28.59
N ALA A 347 3.45 4.85 -29.91
CA ALA A 347 2.56 5.52 -30.86
C ALA A 347 1.18 4.86 -30.93
N LEU A 348 0.14 5.69 -31.10
CA LEU A 348 -1.26 5.28 -31.27
C LEU A 348 -1.79 4.47 -30.07
N GLU A 349 -1.28 4.73 -28.88
CA GLU A 349 -1.57 4.01 -27.65
C GLU A 349 -2.34 4.92 -26.68
N SER A 350 -3.19 4.33 -25.83
CA SER A 350 -3.95 5.07 -24.81
C SER A 350 -3.26 4.95 -23.47
N PHE A 351 -3.22 6.04 -22.72
CA PHE A 351 -2.61 6.13 -21.41
C PHE A 351 -3.56 6.80 -20.43
N HIS A 352 -3.64 6.25 -19.22
CA HIS A 352 -4.24 6.92 -18.08
C HIS A 352 -3.16 7.69 -17.32
N ILE A 353 -3.32 9.01 -17.18
CA ILE A 353 -2.41 9.87 -16.44
C ILE A 353 -3.05 10.19 -15.09
N GLU A 354 -2.37 9.86 -14.00
CA GLU A 354 -2.76 10.23 -12.64
C GLU A 354 -1.91 11.38 -12.14
N PHE A 355 -2.53 12.32 -11.42
CA PHE A 355 -1.88 13.49 -10.86
C PHE A 355 -1.91 13.47 -9.33
N PHE A 356 -0.80 13.88 -8.75
CA PHE A 356 -0.60 13.89 -7.31
C PHE A 356 -0.03 15.23 -6.87
N THR A 357 -0.49 15.75 -5.73
CA THR A 357 0.18 16.86 -5.05
C THR A 357 1.13 16.35 -3.97
N ASN A 358 2.16 17.16 -3.71
CA ASN A 358 3.20 16.84 -2.74
C ASN A 358 3.57 18.08 -1.93
N THR A 359 3.81 17.86 -0.63
CA THR A 359 4.32 18.90 0.27
C THR A 359 5.76 19.28 -0.06
N GLU A 360 6.57 18.28 -0.38
CA GLU A 360 7.98 18.45 -0.75
C GLU A 360 8.27 17.74 -2.07
N CYS A 361 9.20 18.29 -2.85
CA CYS A 361 9.75 17.57 -3.98
C CYS A 361 10.86 16.63 -3.50
N SER A 362 10.86 15.38 -3.98
CA SER A 362 11.92 14.43 -3.68
C SER A 362 13.30 14.96 -4.11
N ALA A 363 14.34 14.58 -3.37
CA ALA A 363 15.72 14.96 -3.64
C ALA A 363 16.24 14.49 -5.02
N SER A 364 15.60 13.48 -5.62
CA SER A 364 15.91 13.02 -6.97
C SER A 364 15.47 14.03 -8.06
N GLY A 365 14.57 14.96 -7.75
CA GLY A 365 13.90 15.86 -8.70
C GLY A 365 12.68 15.23 -9.38
N ASN A 366 12.55 13.90 -9.33
CA ASN A 366 11.35 13.15 -9.68
C ASN A 366 10.62 12.84 -8.38
N GLY A 367 9.50 13.52 -8.16
CA GLY A 367 8.82 13.53 -6.88
C GLY A 367 8.17 12.18 -6.52
N GLU A 368 7.31 12.22 -5.51
CA GLU A 368 6.48 11.08 -5.14
C GLU A 368 5.01 11.41 -5.43
N GLY A 369 4.07 10.80 -4.72
CA GLY A 369 2.66 11.10 -4.85
C GLY A 369 1.98 11.04 -3.49
N GLU A 370 2.07 12.12 -2.72
CA GLU A 370 1.54 12.18 -1.36
C GLU A 370 0.00 12.18 -1.34
N PHE A 371 -0.63 12.99 -2.20
CA PHE A 371 -2.08 13.11 -2.29
C PHE A 371 -2.55 12.92 -3.72
N PHE A 372 -3.38 11.90 -3.96
CA PHE A 372 -4.04 11.70 -5.24
C PHE A 372 -5.10 12.78 -5.49
N VAL A 373 -5.06 13.42 -6.66
CA VAL A 373 -6.02 14.46 -7.06
C VAL A 373 -7.05 13.92 -8.04
N GLY A 374 -6.59 13.18 -9.06
CA GLY A 374 -7.42 12.67 -10.13
C GLY A 374 -6.59 12.25 -11.35
N GLY A 375 -7.26 11.95 -12.46
CA GLY A 375 -6.59 11.52 -13.67
C GLY A 375 -7.37 11.80 -14.96
N ILE A 376 -6.68 11.69 -16.08
CA ILE A 376 -7.23 11.86 -17.44
C ILE A 376 -6.75 10.74 -18.36
N ASP A 377 -7.52 10.45 -19.39
CA ASP A 377 -7.07 9.58 -20.49
C ASP A 377 -6.52 10.41 -21.65
N VAL A 378 -5.36 10.01 -22.16
CA VAL A 378 -4.73 10.61 -23.34
C VAL A 378 -4.42 9.55 -24.39
N GLN A 379 -4.35 9.97 -25.65
CA GLN A 379 -3.93 9.10 -26.75
C GLN A 379 -2.72 9.71 -27.47
N THR A 380 -1.65 8.94 -27.63
CA THR A 380 -0.49 9.36 -28.39
C THR A 380 -0.76 9.29 -29.89
N ASN A 381 -0.16 10.22 -30.64
CA ASN A 381 -0.25 10.23 -32.10
C ASN A 381 0.71 9.20 -32.74
N ALA A 382 0.80 9.19 -34.07
CA ALA A 382 1.68 8.29 -34.83
C ALA A 382 3.19 8.51 -34.56
N ALA A 383 3.56 9.63 -33.94
CA ALA A 383 4.93 9.92 -33.51
C ALA A 383 5.15 9.62 -32.01
N GLY A 384 4.18 8.99 -31.32
CA GLY A 384 4.30 8.68 -29.89
C GLY A 384 4.02 9.84 -28.95
N GLN A 385 3.47 10.96 -29.45
CA GLN A 385 3.30 12.18 -28.65
C GLN A 385 1.83 12.45 -28.30
N ALA A 386 1.59 12.82 -27.05
CA ALA A 386 0.35 13.42 -26.57
C ALA A 386 0.66 14.74 -25.85
N ILE A 387 -0.17 15.76 -26.08
CA ILE A 387 -0.17 17.00 -25.31
C ILE A 387 -1.53 17.07 -24.61
N PHE A 388 -1.54 17.48 -23.35
CA PHE A 388 -2.76 17.53 -22.55
C PHE A 388 -2.81 18.78 -21.68
N SER A 389 -4.04 19.10 -21.28
CA SER A 389 -4.36 20.10 -20.27
C SER A 389 -5.43 19.47 -19.37
N ALA A 390 -5.20 19.48 -18.06
CA ALA A 390 -6.07 18.87 -17.06
C ALA A 390 -6.56 19.94 -16.08
N ASP A 391 -7.88 20.01 -15.90
CA ASP A 391 -8.53 20.81 -14.87
C ASP A 391 -9.07 19.87 -13.79
N LEU A 392 -8.40 19.85 -12.64
CA LEU A 392 -8.68 18.91 -11.56
C LEU A 392 -9.27 19.62 -10.34
N PRO A 393 -10.48 19.27 -9.89
CA PRO A 393 -11.01 19.79 -8.64
C PRO A 393 -10.08 19.46 -7.46
N ILE A 394 -9.72 20.45 -6.65
CA ILE A 394 -8.87 20.28 -5.48
C ILE A 394 -9.43 21.04 -4.27
N ALA A 395 -9.32 20.44 -3.09
CA ALA A 395 -9.72 21.11 -1.85
C ALA A 395 -8.69 22.18 -1.48
N PHE A 396 -9.17 23.41 -1.22
CA PHE A 396 -8.30 24.51 -0.78
C PHE A 396 -7.67 24.20 0.59
N GLY A 397 -6.34 24.31 0.68
CA GLY A 397 -5.61 24.19 1.94
C GLY A 397 -4.80 22.90 2.15
N ALA A 398 -4.69 22.04 1.14
CA ALA A 398 -3.67 21.00 1.14
C ALA A 398 -2.26 21.65 0.97
N PRO A 399 -1.19 21.08 1.54
CA PRO A 399 0.16 21.64 1.55
C PRO A 399 0.86 21.60 0.17
N ASP A 400 0.11 21.82 -0.91
CA ASP A 400 0.44 21.47 -2.31
C ASP A 400 1.47 22.42 -2.93
N SER A 401 2.76 22.13 -2.69
CA SER A 401 3.83 22.94 -3.29
C SER A 401 4.21 22.45 -4.68
N PHE A 402 3.99 21.16 -4.95
CA PHE A 402 4.41 20.50 -6.18
C PHE A 402 3.34 19.56 -6.72
N VAL A 403 3.28 19.42 -8.04
CA VAL A 403 2.52 18.39 -8.74
C VAL A 403 3.47 17.40 -9.41
N THR A 404 3.10 16.13 -9.37
CA THR A 404 3.72 15.04 -10.12
C THR A 404 2.65 14.25 -10.84
N ALA A 405 3.07 13.42 -11.78
CA ALA A 405 2.17 12.51 -12.49
C ALA A 405 2.81 11.17 -12.81
N THR A 406 1.98 10.15 -12.96
CA THR A 406 2.34 8.85 -13.54
C THR A 406 1.55 8.64 -14.84
N ALA A 407 2.03 7.73 -15.69
CA ALA A 407 1.30 7.27 -16.87
C ALA A 407 1.16 5.75 -16.84
N THR A 408 -0.05 5.25 -17.02
CA THR A 408 -0.35 3.81 -17.14
C THR A 408 -0.80 3.47 -18.54
N ARG A 409 -0.10 2.57 -19.21
CA ARG A 409 -0.42 2.11 -20.57
C ARG A 409 -1.65 1.21 -20.57
N ALA A 410 -2.67 1.55 -21.34
CA ALA A 410 -3.95 0.82 -21.30
C ALA A 410 -3.85 -0.64 -21.78
N SER A 411 -2.99 -0.94 -22.76
CA SER A 411 -2.88 -2.29 -23.32
C SER A 411 -2.09 -3.28 -22.47
N THR A 412 -1.13 -2.81 -21.68
CA THR A 412 -0.24 -3.66 -20.88
C THR A 412 -0.39 -3.47 -19.38
N ALA A 413 -1.05 -2.38 -18.96
CA ALA A 413 -1.21 -1.94 -17.59
C ALA A 413 0.13 -1.55 -16.90
N ASP A 414 1.17 -1.29 -17.69
CA ASP A 414 2.46 -0.79 -17.24
C ASP A 414 2.33 0.66 -16.74
N THR A 415 2.64 0.89 -15.46
CA THR A 415 2.70 2.23 -14.86
C THR A 415 4.15 2.74 -14.82
N SER A 416 4.36 4.01 -15.19
CA SER A 416 5.63 4.74 -15.11
C SER A 416 6.08 5.02 -13.67
N GLU A 417 7.33 5.44 -13.52
CA GLU A 417 7.76 6.22 -12.34
C GLU A 417 7.01 7.56 -12.25
N PHE A 418 7.19 8.29 -11.16
CA PHE A 418 6.69 9.67 -11.04
C PHE A 418 7.49 10.63 -11.93
N SER A 419 6.78 11.61 -12.50
CA SER A 419 7.38 12.71 -13.25
C SER A 419 8.31 13.57 -12.40
N ALA A 420 9.10 14.41 -13.08
CA ALA A 420 9.72 15.56 -12.43
C ALA A 420 8.66 16.41 -11.72
N CYS A 421 9.01 16.98 -10.57
CA CYS A 421 8.14 17.90 -9.86
C CYS A 421 7.91 19.16 -10.70
N ALA A 422 6.66 19.60 -10.81
CA ALA A 422 6.32 20.92 -11.29
C ALA A 422 5.81 21.77 -10.13
N ASP A 423 6.29 23.01 -10.04
CA ASP A 423 5.85 23.96 -9.03
C ASP A 423 4.37 24.28 -9.21
N ILE A 424 3.66 24.39 -8.09
CA ILE A 424 2.30 24.91 -8.06
C ILE A 424 2.33 26.38 -7.69
N THR A 425 1.79 27.23 -8.56
CA THR A 425 1.52 28.63 -8.24
C THR A 425 0.05 28.80 -7.88
N VAL A 426 -0.23 29.09 -6.62
CA VAL A 426 -1.58 29.48 -6.21
C VAL A 426 -1.85 30.90 -6.73
N ILE A 427 -2.79 31.01 -7.66
CA ILE A 427 -3.34 32.28 -8.09
C ILE A 427 -4.44 32.62 -7.08
N PRO A 428 -4.22 33.61 -6.19
CA PRO A 428 -5.28 34.00 -5.27
C PRO A 428 -6.50 34.44 -6.08
N SER A 429 -7.69 34.03 -5.64
CA SER A 429 -8.93 34.58 -6.18
C SER A 429 -8.85 36.11 -6.08
N ALA A 430 -9.33 36.80 -7.10
CA ALA A 430 -9.37 38.26 -7.05
C ALA A 430 -10.15 38.67 -5.78
N PRO A 431 -9.76 39.74 -5.07
CA PRO A 431 -10.62 40.29 -4.03
C PRO A 431 -12.01 40.53 -4.63
N GLY A 432 -13.06 39.93 -4.06
CA GLY A 432 -14.42 39.97 -4.58
C GLY A 432 -14.81 38.87 -5.55
N ASP A 433 -13.94 37.93 -5.88
CA ASP A 433 -14.29 36.72 -6.64
C ASP A 433 -14.76 35.65 -5.65
N ILE A 434 -16.07 35.67 -5.37
CA ILE A 434 -16.71 34.87 -4.33
C ILE A 434 -17.06 33.48 -4.86
N ASP A 435 -17.51 33.40 -6.12
CA ASP A 435 -17.76 32.12 -6.78
C ASP A 435 -16.45 31.40 -7.16
N GLY A 436 -15.34 32.16 -7.23
CA GLY A 436 -13.99 31.67 -7.46
C GLY A 436 -13.63 31.54 -8.91
N ASN A 437 -14.48 31.95 -9.86
CA ASN A 437 -14.28 31.73 -11.29
C ASN A 437 -13.13 32.57 -11.92
N GLY A 438 -12.43 33.39 -11.11
CA GLY A 438 -11.29 34.20 -11.51
C GLY A 438 -11.67 35.59 -12.03
N VAL A 439 -12.95 35.94 -12.09
CA VAL A 439 -13.45 37.26 -12.44
C VAL A 439 -14.37 37.79 -11.35
N VAL A 440 -14.43 39.11 -11.19
CA VAL A 440 -15.38 39.76 -10.28
C VAL A 440 -16.53 40.29 -11.12
N ASP A 441 -17.70 39.66 -11.05
CA ASP A 441 -18.86 40.02 -11.87
C ASP A 441 -20.20 40.07 -11.12
N ALA A 442 -21.30 40.00 -11.86
CA ALA A 442 -22.65 40.08 -11.29
C ALA A 442 -23.04 38.83 -10.48
N VAL A 443 -22.42 37.67 -10.73
CA VAL A 443 -22.61 36.43 -9.97
C VAL A 443 -22.01 36.61 -8.57
N ASP A 444 -20.80 37.15 -8.46
CA ASP A 444 -20.18 37.45 -7.18
C ASP A 444 -21.02 38.44 -6.37
N ALA A 445 -21.64 39.42 -7.02
CA ALA A 445 -22.50 40.39 -6.34
C ALA A 445 -23.72 39.71 -5.69
N GLN A 446 -24.27 38.69 -6.35
CA GLN A 446 -25.37 37.90 -5.83
C GLN A 446 -24.92 36.98 -4.70
N MET A 447 -23.72 36.40 -4.80
CA MET A 447 -23.15 35.56 -3.76
C MET A 447 -22.79 36.38 -2.52
N LEU A 448 -22.20 37.57 -2.67
CA LEU A 448 -21.96 38.49 -1.55
C LEU A 448 -23.27 38.81 -0.82
N ALA A 449 -24.34 39.14 -1.56
CA ALA A 449 -25.65 39.40 -0.96
C ALA A 449 -26.22 38.17 -0.24
N SER A 450 -25.95 36.96 -0.74
CA SER A 450 -26.38 35.70 -0.12
C SER A 450 -25.62 35.42 1.17
N VAL A 451 -24.30 35.66 1.18
CA VAL A 451 -23.45 35.58 2.37
C VAL A 451 -23.90 36.60 3.44
N LEU A 452 -24.08 37.86 3.05
CA LEU A 452 -24.51 38.95 3.96
C LEU A 452 -25.90 38.74 4.57
N SER A 453 -26.79 38.08 3.84
CA SER A 453 -28.13 37.75 4.34
C SER A 453 -28.18 36.46 5.16
N GLY A 454 -27.06 35.74 5.27
CA GLY A 454 -26.97 34.43 5.91
C GLY A 454 -27.68 33.32 5.13
N ALA A 455 -28.02 33.56 3.87
CA ALA A 455 -28.59 32.55 2.97
C ALA A 455 -27.51 31.59 2.44
N ASP A 456 -26.27 32.07 2.34
CA ASP A 456 -25.07 31.29 2.06
C ASP A 456 -24.17 31.29 3.30
N THR A 457 -23.88 30.10 3.83
CA THR A 457 -23.03 29.91 5.02
C THR A 457 -21.79 29.07 4.69
N ASP A 458 -21.45 28.92 3.41
CA ASP A 458 -20.25 28.22 3.00
C ASP A 458 -19.01 28.96 3.53
N PRO A 459 -18.12 28.28 4.28
CA PRO A 459 -16.92 28.91 4.85
C PRO A 459 -16.01 29.56 3.80
N THR A 460 -15.93 28.99 2.59
CA THR A 460 -15.14 29.51 1.48
C THR A 460 -15.75 30.79 0.93
N HIS A 461 -17.08 30.83 0.75
CA HIS A 461 -17.76 32.03 0.27
C HIS A 461 -17.72 33.15 1.31
N THR A 462 -17.90 32.83 2.60
CA THR A 462 -17.71 33.81 3.69
C THR A 462 -16.27 34.34 3.74
N GLN A 463 -15.26 33.47 3.62
CA GLN A 463 -13.87 33.94 3.60
C GLN A 463 -13.56 34.81 2.38
N ARG A 464 -14.10 34.51 1.20
CA ARG A 464 -13.92 35.32 -0.01
C ARG A 464 -14.72 36.63 0.03
N GLY A 465 -15.83 36.65 0.76
CA GLY A 465 -16.67 37.83 0.96
C GLY A 465 -16.11 38.83 1.98
N ASP A 466 -15.24 38.38 2.92
CA ASP A 466 -14.49 39.24 3.85
C ASP A 466 -13.32 39.93 3.12
N LEU A 467 -13.63 41.06 2.50
CA LEU A 467 -12.69 41.84 1.69
C LEU A 467 -11.78 42.73 2.54
N ASN A 468 -12.28 43.18 3.70
CA ASN A 468 -11.53 44.04 4.61
C ASN A 468 -10.58 43.23 5.53
N LYS A 469 -10.73 41.91 5.56
CA LYS A 469 -9.94 40.92 6.34
C LYS A 469 -10.08 41.09 7.85
N ASP A 470 -11.25 41.47 8.34
CA ASP A 470 -11.53 41.60 9.77
C ASP A 470 -12.04 40.30 10.42
N GLY A 471 -12.25 39.26 9.61
CA GLY A 471 -12.71 37.94 10.04
C GLY A 471 -14.21 37.73 9.90
N THR A 472 -14.94 38.70 9.35
CA THR A 472 -16.39 38.62 9.10
C THR A 472 -16.77 39.23 7.75
N THR A 473 -17.67 38.57 7.02
CA THR A 473 -18.32 39.22 5.86
C THR A 473 -19.51 40.04 6.32
N ASP A 474 -19.43 41.36 6.23
CA ASP A 474 -20.50 42.26 6.64
C ASP A 474 -20.66 43.50 5.73
N GLY A 475 -21.42 44.49 6.21
CA GLY A 475 -21.72 45.69 5.44
C GLY A 475 -20.48 46.50 5.05
N ASP A 476 -19.37 46.35 5.77
CA ASP A 476 -18.12 47.07 5.52
C ASP A 476 -17.39 46.54 4.28
N ASP A 477 -17.66 45.30 3.86
CA ASP A 477 -17.11 44.72 2.62
C ASP A 477 -17.80 45.22 1.35
N ILE A 478 -19.06 45.67 1.45
CA ILE A 478 -19.86 46.10 0.29
C ILE A 478 -19.16 47.23 -0.49
N GLN A 479 -18.58 48.20 0.21
CA GLN A 479 -17.90 49.33 -0.44
C GLN A 479 -16.62 48.89 -1.15
N MET A 480 -15.89 47.93 -0.58
CA MET A 480 -14.72 47.35 -1.24
C MET A 480 -15.14 46.57 -2.47
N PHE A 481 -16.19 45.76 -2.38
CA PHE A 481 -16.72 44.97 -3.50
C PHE A 481 -17.18 45.85 -4.67
N ILE A 482 -17.92 46.93 -4.39
CA ILE A 482 -18.34 47.90 -5.43
C ILE A 482 -17.14 48.52 -6.15
N SER A 483 -16.05 48.78 -5.43
CA SER A 483 -14.83 49.35 -6.02
C SER A 483 -14.12 48.39 -6.98
N LEU A 484 -14.42 47.09 -6.92
CA LEU A 484 -13.83 46.03 -7.75
C LEU A 484 -14.61 45.81 -9.05
N ILE A 485 -15.92 46.05 -9.07
CA ILE A 485 -16.78 45.89 -10.27
C ILE A 485 -16.79 47.16 -11.16
N GLY A 486 -16.41 48.31 -10.60
CA GLY A 486 -16.49 49.61 -11.26
C GLY A 486 -15.27 50.02 -12.11
N GLY A 487 -14.29 49.13 -12.30
CA GLY A 487 -13.00 49.39 -12.96
C GLY A 487 -12.96 49.07 -14.44
#